data_AF-A0AAV2L9L2-F1
#
_entry.id   AF-A0AAV2L9L2-F1
#
_cell.length_a   1.000
_cell.length_b   1.000
_cell.length_c   1.000
_cell.angle_alpha   90.00
_cell.angle_beta   90.00
_cell.angle_gamma   90.00
#
_symmetry.space_group_name_H-M   'P 1'
#
loop_
_entity.id
_entity.type
_entity.pdbx_description
1 polymer ?
#
loop_
_entity_poly.entity_id
_entity_poly.type
_entity_poly.pdbx_seq_one_letter_code
_entity_poly.pdbx_strand_id
1 'polypeptide(L)'
;MSRDEEAVVYVMLEHVMLESMTQSLFLVGDKAVMERNVPWALMTVFLLLGVAEAVDNLTELENIAGKLVFYQMDGNATYVRDTGELASYIPTETMFELCDPQKNYSQAKFSYTWDLGNGEVIQGTEPVVRYQYAASGNYTLRLKLGVSSNQTAQQMTVYSTDVTVLDAIKHIELQGPIDYEVSQNSSVAVHVDGSPPMWVCWRFLPNCVPDPYGGCTLTMLYGNTLWLNHTFTSTGVHCLDISVRNDISKLQTSFSLFVKRNSNAHLIFIMACAAVLVATFSFIAVIACRPRLHSRTPLAASSNAIFLKSQDSETHSRIMFNFFNSGKEEKQPLLLEYGAQYST
;
A
#
# COMPACT_ATOMS: atom_id res chain seq x y z
N MET A 1 37.26 34.93 -19.21
CA MET A 1 36.97 33.49 -19.44
C MET A 1 35.52 33.26 -19.01
N SER A 2 34.49 33.69 -19.76
CA SER A 2 33.89 33.05 -20.97
C SER A 2 33.75 31.53 -20.76
N ARG A 3 32.58 30.93 -20.51
CA ARG A 3 31.26 31.00 -21.19
C ARG A 3 31.36 30.68 -22.70
N ASP A 4 32.10 29.62 -23.04
CA ASP A 4 32.15 29.04 -24.41
C ASP A 4 32.33 27.50 -24.45
N GLU A 5 32.28 26.76 -23.33
CA GLU A 5 32.50 25.29 -23.36
C GLU A 5 31.25 24.41 -23.28
N GLU A 6 30.05 24.95 -23.02
CA GLU A 6 28.82 24.13 -22.94
C GLU A 6 28.10 23.95 -24.28
N ALA A 7 28.47 24.72 -25.31
CA ALA A 7 27.85 24.64 -26.65
C ALA A 7 28.45 23.54 -27.55
N VAL A 8 29.60 22.97 -27.19
CA VAL A 8 30.31 21.98 -28.02
C VAL A 8 29.80 20.55 -27.80
N VAL A 9 29.14 20.28 -26.67
CA VAL A 9 28.67 18.91 -26.33
C VAL A 9 27.35 18.57 -27.03
N TYR A 10 26.48 19.56 -27.27
CA TYR A 10 25.17 19.31 -27.91
C TYR A 10 25.27 19.08 -29.43
N VAL A 11 26.24 19.68 -30.12
CA VAL A 11 26.39 19.54 -31.59
C VAL A 11 27.01 18.19 -31.99
N MET A 12 27.75 17.53 -31.10
CA MET A 12 28.33 16.19 -31.39
C MET A 12 27.34 15.03 -31.25
N LEU A 13 26.19 15.21 -30.60
CA LEU A 13 25.18 14.14 -30.45
C LEU A 13 24.18 14.08 -31.62
N GLU A 14 23.94 15.18 -32.34
CA GLU A 14 23.08 15.16 -33.55
C GLU A 14 23.78 14.53 -34.77
N HIS A 15 25.11 14.65 -34.89
CA HIS A 15 25.85 14.04 -36.00
C HIS A 15 26.02 12.52 -35.88
N VAL A 16 26.11 11.98 -34.65
CA VAL A 16 26.28 10.53 -34.41
C VAL A 16 24.98 9.74 -34.60
N MET A 17 23.82 10.40 -34.48
CA MET A 17 22.51 9.77 -34.71
C MET A 17 22.09 9.74 -36.19
N LEU A 18 22.67 10.58 -37.05
CA LEU A 18 22.39 10.56 -38.49
C LEU A 18 23.24 9.56 -39.28
N GLU A 19 24.43 9.17 -38.79
CA GLU A 19 25.29 8.18 -39.47
C GLU A 19 24.85 6.72 -39.21
N SER A 20 23.96 6.47 -38.26
CA SER A 20 23.48 5.12 -37.92
C SER A 20 22.32 4.60 -38.79
N MET A 21 21.74 5.40 -39.69
CA MET A 21 20.58 4.99 -40.52
C MET A 21 20.89 4.75 -42.00
N THR A 22 22.17 4.74 -42.41
CA THR A 22 22.57 4.49 -43.80
C THR A 22 23.61 3.39 -43.93
N GLN A 23 23.32 2.18 -43.43
CA GLN A 23 24.15 1.03 -43.75
C GLN A 23 23.41 -0.32 -43.64
N SER A 24 22.58 -0.65 -44.63
CA SER A 24 22.29 -2.04 -45.00
C SER A 24 21.44 -2.14 -46.27
N LEU A 25 22.08 -2.14 -47.45
CA LEU A 25 21.71 -3.01 -48.57
C LEU A 25 22.81 -2.98 -49.65
N PHE A 26 23.54 -4.09 -49.82
CA PHE A 26 24.52 -4.32 -50.89
C PHE A 26 23.88 -5.15 -52.03
N LEU A 27 24.11 -4.69 -53.28
CA LEU A 27 24.17 -5.38 -54.60
C LEU A 27 22.88 -6.06 -55.12
N VAL A 28 22.43 -5.90 -56.38
CA VAL A 28 23.03 -6.31 -57.67
C VAL A 28 22.15 -5.79 -58.83
N GLY A 29 22.74 -5.33 -59.95
CA GLY A 29 22.24 -5.59 -61.33
C GLY A 29 21.13 -4.73 -61.95
N ASP A 30 21.51 -4.01 -63.02
CA ASP A 30 20.77 -3.64 -64.25
C ASP A 30 19.49 -2.77 -64.27
N LYS A 31 19.62 -1.68 -65.03
CA LYS A 31 18.66 -0.97 -65.93
C LYS A 31 17.31 -0.47 -65.40
N ALA A 32 17.09 0.81 -65.67
CA ALA A 32 15.87 1.59 -65.50
C ALA A 32 14.63 1.05 -66.24
N VAL A 33 13.42 1.33 -65.72
CA VAL A 33 12.35 2.15 -66.35
C VAL A 33 11.05 2.12 -65.50
N MET A 34 10.58 3.33 -65.15
CA MET A 34 9.21 3.87 -65.04
C MET A 34 8.01 2.96 -64.68
N GLU A 35 7.31 3.27 -63.58
CA GLU A 35 5.84 3.38 -63.59
C GLU A 35 5.28 4.25 -62.44
N ARG A 36 4.21 5.01 -62.77
CA ARG A 36 3.52 6.04 -61.97
C ARG A 36 2.63 5.43 -60.88
N ASN A 37 2.52 6.07 -59.71
CA ASN A 37 1.27 6.72 -59.24
C ASN A 37 1.37 7.36 -57.82
N VAL A 38 1.15 8.68 -57.84
CA VAL A 38 0.71 9.71 -56.86
C VAL A 38 -0.23 9.19 -55.72
N PRO A 39 -0.31 9.76 -54.48
CA PRO A 39 0.02 11.14 -54.06
C PRO A 39 0.81 11.32 -52.73
N TRP A 40 1.88 12.11 -52.78
CA TRP A 40 2.54 12.71 -51.59
C TRP A 40 1.95 14.08 -51.19
N ALA A 41 0.84 14.49 -51.80
CA ALA A 41 0.25 15.82 -51.64
C ALA A 41 -0.64 15.99 -50.39
N LEU A 42 -0.83 14.94 -49.58
CA LEU A 42 -1.59 15.02 -48.31
C LEU A 42 -0.70 15.17 -47.07
N MET A 43 0.61 14.88 -47.18
CA MET A 43 1.55 15.00 -46.06
C MET A 43 2.16 16.40 -45.92
N THR A 44 2.10 17.24 -46.95
CA THR A 44 2.63 18.62 -46.89
C THR A 44 1.62 19.64 -46.37
N VAL A 45 0.33 19.30 -46.27
CA VAL A 45 -0.70 20.17 -45.68
C VAL A 45 -0.73 20.03 -44.14
N PHE A 46 -0.29 18.90 -43.58
CA PHE A 46 -0.20 18.72 -42.13
C PHE A 46 1.08 19.27 -41.50
N LEU A 47 2.12 19.54 -42.30
CA LEU A 47 3.39 20.11 -41.82
C LEU A 47 3.44 21.66 -41.86
N LEU A 48 2.45 22.32 -42.46
CA LEU A 48 2.30 23.78 -42.45
C LEU A 48 1.21 24.28 -41.49
N LEU A 49 0.53 23.37 -40.77
CA LEU A 49 -0.49 23.69 -39.75
C LEU A 49 -0.03 23.33 -38.32
N GLY A 50 1.24 22.93 -38.14
CA GLY A 50 1.78 22.44 -36.86
C GLY A 50 2.55 23.46 -36.02
N VAL A 51 2.66 24.72 -36.46
CA VAL A 51 3.17 25.83 -35.64
C VAL A 51 2.15 26.96 -35.69
N ALA A 52 0.91 26.66 -35.30
CA ALA A 52 0.09 27.67 -34.67
C ALA A 52 0.69 27.85 -33.28
N GLU A 53 1.41 28.97 -33.12
CA GLU A 53 1.75 29.56 -31.84
C GLU A 53 0.65 29.27 -30.82
N ALA A 54 0.97 28.52 -29.76
CA ALA A 54 0.36 28.78 -28.47
C ALA A 54 0.94 30.10 -27.94
N VAL A 55 0.70 31.19 -28.67
CA VAL A 55 0.48 32.48 -28.03
C VAL A 55 -0.83 32.24 -27.32
N ASP A 56 -0.72 31.86 -26.05
CA ASP A 56 -1.81 32.04 -25.11
C ASP A 56 -2.36 33.42 -25.43
N ASN A 57 -3.62 33.43 -25.84
CA ASN A 57 -4.33 34.63 -26.21
C ASN A 57 -4.51 35.37 -24.89
N LEU A 58 -3.48 36.12 -24.50
CA LEU A 58 -3.35 36.84 -23.24
C LEU A 58 -4.21 38.10 -23.40
N THR A 59 -5.52 37.87 -23.45
CA THR A 59 -6.50 38.88 -23.09
C THR A 59 -6.35 39.15 -21.60
N GLU A 60 -5.29 39.87 -21.23
CA GLU A 60 -5.14 40.46 -19.91
C GLU A 60 -4.54 41.85 -20.04
N LEU A 61 -5.21 42.69 -20.82
CA LEU A 61 -4.97 44.12 -20.82
C LEU A 61 -5.61 44.71 -19.54
N GLU A 62 -4.93 44.60 -18.39
CA GLU A 62 -5.07 45.52 -17.24
C GLU A 62 -4.13 45.22 -16.05
N ASN A 63 -3.50 44.03 -16.00
CA ASN A 63 -2.71 43.63 -14.84
C ASN A 63 -1.21 43.81 -15.09
N ILE A 64 -0.51 44.35 -14.08
CA ILE A 64 0.96 44.42 -14.07
C ILE A 64 1.50 42.99 -14.17
N ALA A 65 2.53 42.75 -14.98
CA ALA A 65 3.10 41.40 -15.10
C ALA A 65 4.06 41.13 -13.93
N GLY A 66 3.95 39.97 -13.30
CA GLY A 66 4.84 39.54 -12.23
C GLY A 66 4.44 38.20 -11.64
N LYS A 67 5.26 37.69 -10.72
CA LYS A 67 5.00 36.43 -10.01
C LYS A 67 5.34 36.53 -8.53
N LEU A 68 4.72 35.68 -7.73
CA LEU A 68 5.04 35.51 -6.31
C LEU A 68 6.02 34.34 -6.14
N VAL A 69 7.03 34.54 -5.32
CA VAL A 69 8.04 33.52 -4.99
C VAL A 69 8.15 33.41 -3.47
N PHE A 70 8.26 32.18 -2.98
CA PHE A 70 8.29 31.88 -1.56
C PHE A 70 9.62 31.27 -1.16
N TYR A 71 10.28 31.85 -0.16
CA TYR A 71 11.52 31.35 0.40
C TYR A 71 11.33 30.97 1.86
N GLN A 72 11.68 29.74 2.24
CA GLN A 72 11.68 29.29 3.63
C GLN A 72 13.10 29.03 4.10
N MET A 73 13.46 29.65 5.23
CA MET A 73 14.79 29.49 5.83
C MET A 73 14.69 28.56 7.03
N ASP A 74 15.30 27.37 6.93
CA ASP A 74 15.40 26.42 8.04
C ASP A 74 16.88 26.16 8.34
N GLY A 75 17.33 26.65 9.50
CA GLY A 75 18.75 26.68 9.86
C GLY A 75 19.58 27.48 8.84
N ASN A 76 20.46 26.79 8.10
CA ASN A 76 21.33 27.38 7.08
C ASN A 76 20.86 27.06 5.64
N ALA A 77 19.71 26.40 5.50
CA ALA A 77 19.16 26.03 4.20
C ALA A 77 18.04 27.00 3.81
N THR A 78 18.02 27.40 2.54
CA THR A 78 16.94 28.19 1.94
C THR A 78 16.22 27.32 0.93
N TYR A 79 14.91 27.14 1.12
CA TYR A 79 14.04 26.37 0.26
C TYR A 79 13.16 27.31 -0.56
N VAL A 80 13.18 27.16 -1.88
CA VAL A 80 12.23 27.83 -2.78
C VAL A 80 10.98 26.97 -2.89
N ARG A 81 9.81 27.55 -2.62
CA ARG A 81 8.52 26.85 -2.55
C ARG A 81 7.59 27.29 -3.69
N ASP A 82 8.00 27.02 -4.92
CA ASP A 82 7.27 27.42 -6.14
C ASP A 82 5.92 26.71 -6.30
N THR A 83 5.73 25.56 -5.63
CA THR A 83 4.53 24.72 -5.71
C THR A 83 3.44 25.11 -4.70
N GLY A 84 3.73 26.00 -3.75
CA GLY A 84 2.75 26.52 -2.79
C GLY A 84 2.68 25.77 -1.45
N GLU A 85 3.42 24.68 -1.26
CA GLU A 85 3.52 24.02 0.04
C GLU A 85 4.55 24.70 0.94
N LEU A 86 4.12 25.18 2.12
CA LEU A 86 4.97 25.83 3.11
C LEU A 86 5.04 25.01 4.40
N ALA A 87 6.20 24.99 5.06
CA ALA A 87 6.31 24.48 6.42
C ALA A 87 5.75 25.48 7.45
N SER A 88 4.92 24.99 8.37
CA SER A 88 4.49 25.74 9.56
C SER A 88 5.67 26.00 10.50
N TYR A 89 5.60 27.06 11.29
CA TYR A 89 6.65 27.50 12.21
C TYR A 89 8.02 27.78 11.56
N ILE A 90 8.09 27.89 10.23
CA ILE A 90 9.30 28.31 9.52
C ILE A 90 9.09 29.73 8.95
N PRO A 91 10.00 30.68 9.22
CA PRO A 91 9.94 32.01 8.60
C PRO A 91 9.93 31.90 7.08
N THR A 92 8.89 32.49 6.48
CA THR A 92 8.68 32.54 5.04
C THR A 92 8.86 33.97 4.57
N GLU A 93 9.77 34.17 3.64
CA GLU A 93 9.94 35.41 2.88
C GLU A 93 9.19 35.27 1.56
N THR A 94 8.11 36.02 1.38
CA THR A 94 7.35 36.07 0.13
C THR A 94 7.76 37.31 -0.64
N MET A 95 8.19 37.13 -1.88
CA MET A 95 8.69 38.19 -2.76
C MET A 95 7.80 38.30 -3.99
N PHE A 96 7.46 39.52 -4.38
CA PHE A 96 6.88 39.82 -5.68
C PHE A 96 7.97 40.19 -6.67
N GLU A 97 8.13 39.37 -7.71
CA GLU A 97 9.04 39.64 -8.82
C GLU A 97 8.29 40.34 -9.96
N LEU A 98 8.55 41.63 -10.14
CA LEU A 98 8.01 42.43 -11.24
C LEU A 98 8.62 41.98 -12.57
N CYS A 99 7.78 41.67 -13.56
CA CYS A 99 8.19 41.40 -14.92
C CYS A 99 7.96 42.66 -15.78
N ASP A 100 8.96 43.52 -15.90
CA ASP A 100 8.90 44.76 -16.69
C ASP A 100 10.08 44.87 -17.67
N PRO A 101 10.10 44.09 -18.77
CA PRO A 101 11.20 44.09 -19.73
C PRO A 101 11.32 45.44 -20.46
N GLN A 102 10.22 46.17 -20.62
CA GLN A 102 10.17 47.47 -21.30
C GLN A 102 10.52 48.65 -20.37
N LYS A 103 10.65 48.41 -19.05
CA LYS A 103 10.94 49.41 -18.02
C LYS A 103 9.87 50.51 -17.91
N ASN A 104 8.63 50.17 -18.23
CA ASN A 104 7.48 51.09 -18.19
C ASN A 104 7.22 51.61 -16.76
N TYR A 105 7.66 50.88 -15.73
CA TYR A 105 7.46 51.21 -14.33
C TYR A 105 8.75 51.63 -13.61
N SER A 106 9.84 51.93 -14.34
CA SER A 106 11.15 52.26 -13.76
C SER A 106 11.16 53.48 -12.83
N GLN A 107 10.23 54.43 -13.00
CA GLN A 107 10.05 55.61 -12.14
C GLN A 107 8.76 55.56 -11.32
N ALA A 108 8.03 54.45 -11.37
CA ALA A 108 6.78 54.31 -10.65
C ALA A 108 7.03 54.04 -9.17
N LYS A 109 6.14 54.56 -8.32
CA LYS A 109 6.15 54.28 -6.89
C LYS A 109 5.14 53.18 -6.60
N PHE A 110 5.64 52.08 -6.04
CA PHE A 110 4.83 50.92 -5.67
C PHE A 110 4.41 50.97 -4.20
N SER A 111 3.24 50.42 -3.93
CA SER A 111 2.70 50.14 -2.61
C SER A 111 2.17 48.72 -2.60
N TYR A 112 2.49 47.98 -1.55
CA TYR A 112 2.18 46.56 -1.43
C TYR A 112 1.29 46.38 -0.22
N THR A 113 0.15 45.73 -0.40
CA THR A 113 -0.73 45.30 0.69
C THR A 113 -0.85 43.78 0.61
N TRP A 114 -0.23 43.11 1.56
CA TRP A 114 -0.19 41.66 1.71
C TRP A 114 -1.29 41.22 2.64
N ASP A 115 -2.28 40.49 2.15
CA ASP A 115 -3.24 39.73 2.95
C ASP A 115 -2.79 38.27 2.93
N LEU A 116 -2.44 37.74 4.10
CA LEU A 116 -1.85 36.40 4.23
C LEU A 116 -2.91 35.30 4.30
N GLY A 117 -4.21 35.63 4.18
CA GLY A 117 -5.30 34.67 4.20
C GLY A 117 -5.65 34.12 5.59
N ASN A 118 -4.88 34.47 6.62
CA ASN A 118 -5.16 34.16 8.03
C ASN A 118 -5.85 35.33 8.78
N GLY A 119 -6.24 36.38 8.06
CA GLY A 119 -6.82 37.61 8.60
C GLY A 119 -5.80 38.70 8.93
N GLU A 120 -4.51 38.43 8.84
CA GLU A 120 -3.47 39.45 8.97
C GLU A 120 -3.21 40.15 7.63
N VAL A 121 -3.10 41.49 7.69
CA VAL A 121 -2.81 42.33 6.54
C VAL A 121 -1.62 43.23 6.84
N ILE A 122 -0.60 43.17 5.98
CA ILE A 122 0.66 43.90 6.12
C ILE A 122 0.79 44.87 4.94
N GLN A 123 0.97 46.16 5.23
CA GLN A 123 1.16 47.20 4.22
C GLN A 123 2.60 47.68 4.22
N GLY A 124 3.17 47.91 3.04
CA GLY A 124 4.55 48.36 2.90
C GLY A 124 4.86 48.93 1.52
N THR A 125 6.10 49.38 1.36
CA THR A 125 6.66 49.86 0.10
C THR A 125 7.68 48.91 -0.51
N GLU A 126 8.03 47.84 0.22
CA GLU A 126 8.95 46.82 -0.25
C GLU A 126 8.18 45.69 -0.96
N PRO A 127 8.75 45.09 -2.03
CA PRO A 127 8.15 43.97 -2.74
C PRO A 127 8.24 42.65 -1.96
N VAL A 128 8.61 42.69 -0.68
CA VAL A 128 8.86 41.54 0.16
C VAL A 128 8.04 41.63 1.44
N VAL A 129 7.55 40.48 1.91
CA VAL A 129 6.95 40.32 3.23
C VAL A 129 7.54 39.10 3.92
N ARG A 130 7.82 39.22 5.21
CA ARG A 130 8.32 38.13 6.05
C ARG A 130 7.27 37.76 7.07
N TYR A 131 6.86 36.50 7.07
CA TYR A 131 5.83 36.00 7.97
C TYR A 131 6.06 34.53 8.34
N GLN A 132 5.46 34.07 9.44
CA GLN A 132 5.54 32.70 9.92
C GLN A 132 4.14 32.17 10.23
N TYR A 133 3.64 31.22 9.44
CA TYR A 133 2.36 30.56 9.72
C TYR A 133 2.51 29.63 10.94
N ALA A 134 1.66 29.82 11.96
CA ALA A 134 1.68 29.02 13.18
C ALA A 134 0.81 27.74 13.10
N ALA A 135 -0.06 27.62 12.10
CA ALA A 135 -0.93 26.46 11.95
C ALA A 135 -0.84 25.91 10.52
N SER A 136 -0.92 24.59 10.40
CA SER A 136 -1.16 23.94 9.12
C SER A 136 -2.58 24.21 8.64
N GLY A 137 -2.75 24.29 7.32
CA GLY A 137 -4.01 24.63 6.70
C GLY A 137 -3.86 25.21 5.31
N ASN A 138 -5.00 25.47 4.67
CA ASN A 138 -5.05 26.10 3.36
C ASN A 138 -5.33 27.58 3.52
N TYR A 139 -4.49 28.41 2.91
CA TYR A 139 -4.56 29.87 2.97
C TYR A 139 -4.61 30.42 1.54
N THR A 140 -5.37 31.50 1.35
CA THR A 140 -5.37 32.25 0.09
C THR A 140 -4.64 33.56 0.31
N LEU A 141 -3.38 33.62 -0.12
CA LEU A 141 -2.57 34.83 -0.04
C LEU A 141 -2.96 35.78 -1.16
N ARG A 142 -3.19 37.05 -0.81
CA ARG A 142 -3.52 38.11 -1.77
C ARG A 142 -2.54 39.25 -1.65
N LEU A 143 -1.96 39.65 -2.77
CA LEU A 143 -1.16 40.86 -2.88
C LEU A 143 -1.94 41.92 -3.66
N LYS A 144 -2.32 43.01 -3.01
CA LYS A 144 -2.83 44.20 -3.68
C LYS A 144 -1.66 45.16 -3.94
N LEU A 145 -1.34 45.32 -5.22
CA LEU A 145 -0.28 46.17 -5.74
C LEU A 145 -0.86 47.50 -6.19
N GLY A 146 -0.42 48.59 -5.58
CA GLY A 146 -0.78 49.94 -6.00
C GLY A 146 0.39 50.65 -6.64
N VAL A 147 0.16 51.24 -7.81
CA VAL A 147 1.19 51.95 -8.59
C VAL A 147 0.78 53.39 -8.81
N SER A 148 1.67 54.30 -8.44
CA SER A 148 1.54 55.72 -8.68
C SER A 148 2.71 56.18 -9.55
N SER A 149 2.42 56.76 -10.72
CA SER A 149 3.41 57.47 -11.53
C SER A 149 3.01 58.93 -11.70
N ASN A 150 3.95 59.79 -12.07
CA ASN A 150 3.66 61.21 -12.32
C ASN A 150 2.77 61.45 -13.55
N GLN A 151 2.54 60.44 -14.40
CA GLN A 151 1.89 60.57 -15.70
C GLN A 151 0.63 59.70 -15.86
N THR A 152 0.32 58.83 -14.89
CA THR A 152 -0.82 57.91 -14.95
C THR A 152 -1.69 58.00 -13.71
N ALA A 153 -2.99 57.73 -13.87
CA ALA A 153 -3.90 57.51 -12.74
C ALA A 153 -3.40 56.35 -11.87
N GLN A 154 -3.72 56.37 -10.58
CA GLN A 154 -3.37 55.26 -9.68
C GLN A 154 -3.95 53.95 -10.22
N GLN A 155 -3.07 53.00 -10.53
CA GLN A 155 -3.45 51.67 -10.98
C GLN A 155 -3.36 50.70 -9.81
N MET A 156 -4.33 49.80 -9.71
CA MET A 156 -4.37 48.76 -8.69
C MET A 156 -4.50 47.40 -9.36
N THR A 157 -3.60 46.48 -9.02
CA THR A 157 -3.63 45.07 -9.47
C THR A 157 -3.70 44.19 -8.23
N VAL A 158 -4.40 43.05 -8.32
CA VAL A 158 -4.46 42.07 -7.22
C VAL A 158 -3.96 40.72 -7.72
N TYR A 159 -2.98 40.14 -7.03
CA TYR A 159 -2.56 38.76 -7.19
C TYR A 159 -3.19 37.92 -6.09
N SER A 160 -3.57 36.69 -6.43
CA SER A 160 -4.10 35.71 -5.49
C SER A 160 -3.40 34.38 -5.75
N THR A 161 -2.94 33.71 -4.70
CA THR A 161 -2.32 32.39 -4.77
C THR A 161 -2.73 31.57 -3.57
N ASP A 162 -3.07 30.31 -3.81
CA ASP A 162 -3.42 29.36 -2.74
C ASP A 162 -2.15 28.68 -2.24
N VAL A 163 -2.02 28.61 -0.93
CA VAL A 163 -0.84 28.13 -0.22
C VAL A 163 -1.28 27.08 0.79
N THR A 164 -0.60 25.95 0.80
CA THR A 164 -0.86 24.81 1.69
C THR A 164 0.24 24.75 2.75
N VAL A 165 -0.09 25.17 3.97
CA VAL A 165 0.83 25.11 5.10
C VAL A 165 0.74 23.72 5.74
N LEU A 166 1.89 23.06 5.87
CA LEU A 166 2.02 21.69 6.37
C LEU A 166 2.91 21.68 7.62
N ASP A 167 2.56 20.84 8.59
CA ASP A 167 3.43 20.52 9.72
C ASP A 167 4.53 19.54 9.29
N ALA A 168 5.77 19.85 9.71
CA ALA A 168 6.91 18.99 9.46
C ALA A 168 6.86 17.71 10.30
N ILE A 169 7.37 16.62 9.71
CA ILE A 169 7.58 15.36 10.39
C ILE A 169 8.78 15.53 11.33
N LYS A 170 8.55 15.43 12.63
CA LYS A 170 9.57 15.56 13.68
C LYS A 170 9.78 14.26 14.44
N HIS A 171 8.75 13.43 14.55
CA HIS A 171 8.78 12.18 15.31
C HIS A 171 8.12 11.04 14.55
N ILE A 172 8.78 9.89 14.62
CA ILE A 172 8.23 8.59 14.25
C ILE A 172 8.34 7.75 15.52
N GLU A 173 7.23 7.20 15.99
CA GLU A 173 7.13 6.47 17.26
C GLU A 173 6.50 5.09 17.07
N LEU A 174 7.08 4.08 17.70
CA LEU A 174 6.50 2.74 17.72
C LEU A 174 5.38 2.66 18.78
N GLN A 175 4.15 2.38 18.37
CA GLN A 175 3.00 2.20 19.27
C GLN A 175 2.66 0.71 19.52
N GLY A 176 3.30 -0.20 18.79
CA GLY A 176 3.11 -1.65 18.94
C GLY A 176 3.84 -2.24 20.17
N PRO A 177 3.57 -3.52 20.49
CA PRO A 177 4.33 -4.25 21.49
C PRO A 177 5.81 -4.33 21.09
N ILE A 178 6.69 -4.46 22.09
CA ILE A 178 8.15 -4.58 21.87
C ILE A 178 8.53 -6.03 21.52
N ASP A 179 7.73 -6.99 22.01
CA ASP A 179 7.91 -8.42 21.80
C ASP A 179 6.87 -8.98 20.82
N TYR A 180 7.33 -9.82 19.88
CA TYR A 180 6.52 -10.52 18.90
C TYR A 180 6.80 -12.03 18.93
N GLU A 181 5.93 -12.84 18.34
CA GLU A 181 6.13 -14.29 18.22
C GLU A 181 6.34 -14.72 16.75
N VAL A 182 7.15 -15.75 16.55
CA VAL A 182 7.34 -16.36 15.22
C VAL A 182 6.06 -17.04 14.72
N SER A 183 5.87 -17.03 13.40
CA SER A 183 4.77 -17.69 12.69
C SER A 183 3.37 -17.24 13.11
N GLN A 184 3.26 -16.09 13.78
CA GLN A 184 2.01 -15.43 14.09
C GLN A 184 1.86 -14.18 13.23
N ASN A 185 0.66 -13.96 12.69
CA ASN A 185 0.35 -12.72 11.99
C ASN A 185 0.34 -11.58 13.02
N SER A 186 1.34 -10.72 12.94
CA SER A 186 1.54 -9.60 13.85
C SER A 186 1.30 -8.28 13.14
N SER A 187 0.69 -7.32 13.82
CA SER A 187 0.52 -5.97 13.30
C SER A 187 1.36 -4.99 14.12
N VAL A 188 2.28 -4.31 13.46
CA VAL A 188 3.14 -3.29 14.07
C VAL A 188 2.53 -1.93 13.79
N ALA A 189 2.19 -1.18 14.85
CA ALA A 189 1.66 0.16 14.75
C ALA A 189 2.79 1.19 14.90
N VAL A 190 2.88 2.12 13.96
CA VAL A 190 3.83 3.25 13.98
C VAL A 190 3.05 4.55 13.89
N HIS A 191 3.26 5.44 14.85
CA HIS A 191 2.73 6.79 14.83
C HIS A 191 3.72 7.75 14.17
N VAL A 192 3.20 8.67 13.37
CA VAL A 192 3.97 9.69 12.68
C VAL A 192 3.24 11.02 12.85
N ASP A 193 3.98 12.05 13.26
CA ASP A 193 3.49 13.43 13.25
C ASP A 193 3.66 14.09 11.87
N GLY A 194 3.20 15.33 11.76
CA GLY A 194 3.21 16.08 10.49
C GLY A 194 1.91 15.97 9.70
N SER A 195 1.82 16.74 8.62
CA SER A 195 0.62 16.81 7.79
C SER A 195 0.57 15.70 6.75
N PRO A 196 -0.53 14.93 6.67
CA PRO A 196 -0.79 13.99 5.58
C PRO A 196 -1.19 14.72 4.29
N PRO A 197 -1.06 14.07 3.12
CA PRO A 197 -0.59 12.71 2.94
C PRO A 197 0.94 12.57 2.99
N MET A 198 1.42 11.47 3.57
CA MET A 198 2.85 11.19 3.72
C MET A 198 3.25 9.95 2.92
N TRP A 199 4.37 10.03 2.22
CA TRP A 199 5.01 8.89 1.58
C TRP A 199 5.85 8.13 2.60
N VAL A 200 5.52 6.87 2.83
CA VAL A 200 6.27 5.98 3.73
C VAL A 200 6.98 4.90 2.93
N CYS A 201 8.27 4.74 3.21
CA CYS A 201 9.15 3.71 2.69
C CYS A 201 9.61 2.85 3.87
N TRP A 202 9.16 1.61 3.98
CA TRP A 202 9.44 0.76 5.13
C TRP A 202 9.90 -0.65 4.74
N ARG A 203 10.69 -1.29 5.61
CA ARG A 203 11.12 -2.69 5.46
C ARG A 203 11.50 -3.33 6.80
N PHE A 204 11.28 -4.63 6.92
CA PHE A 204 11.79 -5.43 8.03
C PHE A 204 13.12 -6.09 7.65
N LEU A 205 14.13 -5.93 8.50
CA LEU A 205 15.48 -6.45 8.33
C LEU A 205 15.75 -7.55 9.38
N PRO A 206 16.02 -8.80 8.96
CA PRO A 206 16.39 -9.86 9.88
C PRO A 206 17.77 -9.59 10.48
N ASN A 207 17.91 -9.77 11.80
CA ASN A 207 19.15 -9.51 12.54
C ASN A 207 19.70 -8.09 12.36
N CYS A 208 18.86 -7.13 11.94
CA CYS A 208 19.25 -5.76 11.64
C CYS A 208 20.38 -5.63 10.60
N VAL A 209 20.52 -6.62 9.73
CA VAL A 209 21.51 -6.59 8.65
C VAL A 209 20.95 -5.74 7.51
N PRO A 210 21.62 -4.64 7.10
CA PRO A 210 21.16 -3.83 5.99
C PRO A 210 21.27 -4.61 4.68
N ASP A 211 20.20 -4.59 3.88
CA ASP A 211 20.20 -5.09 2.51
C ASP A 211 20.42 -3.91 1.54
N PRO A 212 21.60 -3.79 0.91
CA PRO A 212 21.89 -2.70 -0.02
C PRO A 212 21.19 -2.86 -1.37
N TYR A 213 20.69 -4.05 -1.71
CA TYR A 213 20.00 -4.33 -2.96
C TYR A 213 18.47 -4.39 -2.78
N GLY A 214 18.01 -4.55 -1.54
CA GLY A 214 16.60 -4.59 -1.18
C GLY A 214 15.95 -3.20 -1.15
N GLY A 215 14.92 -3.02 -1.99
CA GLY A 215 14.02 -1.87 -1.92
C GLY A 215 13.16 -1.87 -0.65
N CYS A 216 12.44 -0.78 -0.43
CA CYS A 216 11.42 -0.69 0.62
C CYS A 216 10.01 -0.84 0.02
N THR A 217 9.05 -1.16 0.87
CA THR A 217 7.63 -1.07 0.49
C THR A 217 7.20 0.39 0.60
N LEU A 218 6.69 0.94 -0.50
CA LEU A 218 6.15 2.30 -0.57
C LEU A 218 4.65 2.29 -0.27
N THR A 219 4.20 3.18 0.60
CA THR A 219 2.79 3.30 1.00
C THR A 219 2.45 4.76 1.30
N MET A 220 1.24 5.18 0.91
CA MET A 220 0.70 6.49 1.26
C MET A 220 -0.05 6.44 2.58
N LEU A 221 0.31 7.33 3.49
CA LEU A 221 -0.28 7.46 4.81
C LEU A 221 -1.14 8.74 4.86
N TYR A 222 -2.46 8.57 4.99
CA TYR A 222 -3.44 9.66 5.03
C TYR A 222 -3.82 10.11 6.45
N GLY A 223 -3.38 9.39 7.47
CA GLY A 223 -3.55 9.75 8.87
C GLY A 223 -2.21 9.78 9.60
N ASN A 224 -2.22 9.54 10.90
CA ASN A 224 -1.02 9.64 11.73
C ASN A 224 -0.53 8.26 12.22
N THR A 225 -1.15 7.17 11.78
CA THR A 225 -0.80 5.82 12.24
C THR A 225 -0.75 4.85 11.07
N LEU A 226 0.41 4.23 10.91
CA LEU A 226 0.67 3.20 9.94
C LEU A 226 0.61 1.82 10.61
N TRP A 227 -0.17 0.93 10.02
CA TRP A 227 -0.30 -0.46 10.46
C TRP A 227 0.44 -1.37 9.49
N LEU A 228 1.45 -2.07 9.99
CA LEU A 228 2.31 -2.95 9.21
C LEU A 228 2.05 -4.40 9.61
N ASN A 229 1.40 -5.15 8.73
CA ASN A 229 1.18 -6.57 8.95
C ASN A 229 2.40 -7.36 8.49
N HIS A 230 2.96 -8.16 9.40
CA HIS A 230 4.14 -8.97 9.12
C HIS A 230 4.11 -10.28 9.92
N THR A 231 4.64 -11.34 9.32
CA THR A 231 4.81 -12.64 9.99
C THR A 231 6.30 -12.95 10.10
N PHE A 232 6.84 -12.85 11.31
CA PHE A 232 8.25 -13.14 11.55
C PHE A 232 8.53 -14.65 11.45
N THR A 233 9.58 -15.01 10.72
CA THR A 233 9.94 -16.42 10.47
C THR A 233 11.09 -16.93 11.35
N SER A 234 11.86 -16.03 11.96
CA SER A 234 13.01 -16.34 12.82
C SER A 234 12.94 -15.61 14.16
N THR A 235 13.46 -16.26 15.20
CA THR A 235 13.61 -15.66 16.53
C THR A 235 14.83 -14.74 16.57
N GLY A 236 14.81 -13.75 17.45
CA GLY A 236 15.92 -12.81 17.65
C GLY A 236 15.50 -11.37 17.42
N VAL A 237 16.49 -10.50 17.21
CA VAL A 237 16.25 -9.08 16.96
C VAL A 237 16.01 -8.87 15.47
N HIS A 238 14.91 -8.19 15.15
CA HIS A 238 14.61 -7.68 13.81
C HIS A 238 14.58 -6.16 13.85
N CYS A 239 14.88 -5.50 12.74
CA CYS A 239 14.79 -4.05 12.65
C CYS A 239 13.71 -3.62 11.66
N LEU A 240 12.89 -2.64 12.03
CA LEU A 240 12.00 -1.91 11.12
C LEU A 240 12.70 -0.63 10.69
N ASP A 241 13.23 -0.62 9.48
CA ASP A 241 13.79 0.58 8.84
C ASP A 241 12.66 1.31 8.12
N ILE A 242 12.43 2.57 8.51
CA ILE A 242 11.31 3.38 8.03
C ILE A 242 11.74 4.80 7.72
N SER A 243 11.40 5.26 6.51
CA SER A 243 11.53 6.65 6.09
C SER A 243 10.16 7.21 5.72
N VAL A 244 9.84 8.37 6.27
CA VAL A 244 8.60 9.09 6.01
C VAL A 244 8.92 10.44 5.41
N ARG A 245 8.16 10.86 4.40
CA ARG A 245 8.34 12.14 3.70
C ARG A 245 6.98 12.76 3.40
N ASN A 246 6.89 14.08 3.61
CA ASN A 246 5.87 14.91 2.97
C ASN A 246 6.55 15.96 2.07
N ASP A 247 5.78 16.91 1.55
CA ASP A 247 6.30 17.88 0.57
C ASP A 247 7.31 18.85 1.18
N ILE A 248 7.29 19.04 2.50
CA ILE A 248 8.15 20.01 3.19
C ILE A 248 9.25 19.38 4.06
N SER A 249 9.15 18.10 4.42
CA SER A 249 10.10 17.42 5.33
C SER A 249 10.26 15.93 5.04
N LYS A 250 11.38 15.36 5.52
CA LYS A 250 11.66 13.92 5.47
C LYS A 250 12.37 13.50 6.76
N LEU A 251 11.93 12.40 7.35
CA LEU A 251 12.57 11.78 8.50
C LEU A 251 12.80 10.29 8.24
N GLN A 252 13.88 9.74 8.78
CA GLN A 252 14.17 8.30 8.71
C GLN A 252 14.64 7.82 10.08
N THR A 253 14.18 6.65 10.47
CA THR A 253 14.56 6.00 11.74
C THR A 253 14.51 4.48 11.59
N SER A 254 15.07 3.78 12.58
CA SER A 254 15.04 2.31 12.65
C SER A 254 14.66 1.86 14.06
N PHE A 255 13.70 0.95 14.17
CA PHE A 255 13.26 0.39 15.44
C PHE A 255 13.70 -1.07 15.58
N SER A 256 14.20 -1.45 16.75
CA SER A 256 14.46 -2.86 17.07
C SER A 256 13.21 -3.53 17.64
N LEU A 257 12.90 -4.72 17.14
CA LEU A 257 11.77 -5.56 17.51
C LEU A 257 12.31 -6.91 17.96
N PHE A 258 11.86 -7.40 19.11
CA PHE A 258 12.33 -8.69 19.63
C PHE A 258 11.32 -9.80 19.34
N VAL A 259 11.76 -10.85 18.66
CA VAL A 259 10.89 -11.96 18.25
C VAL A 259 11.24 -13.22 19.03
N LYS A 260 10.26 -13.73 19.78
CA LYS A 260 10.32 -14.93 20.62
C LYS A 260 9.73 -16.13 19.90
N ARG A 261 10.08 -17.33 20.38
CA ARG A 261 9.47 -18.58 19.91
C ARG A 261 8.03 -18.67 20.38
N ASN A 262 7.11 -19.03 19.49
CA ASN A 262 5.72 -19.32 19.85
C ASN A 262 5.67 -20.61 20.69
N SER A 263 5.58 -20.44 22.01
CA SER A 263 5.53 -21.56 22.98
C SER A 263 4.15 -22.25 22.98
N ASN A 264 3.09 -21.50 22.67
CA ASN A 264 1.72 -21.98 22.69
C ASN A 264 1.46 -23.03 21.62
N ALA A 265 1.99 -22.84 20.41
CA ALA A 265 1.88 -23.82 19.33
C ALA A 265 2.52 -25.17 19.71
N HIS A 266 3.67 -25.15 20.38
CA HIS A 266 4.32 -26.36 20.87
C HIS A 266 3.53 -27.05 21.98
N LEU A 267 2.98 -26.29 22.93
CA LEU A 267 2.16 -26.85 24.01
C LEU A 267 0.89 -27.50 23.48
N ILE A 268 0.18 -26.87 22.54
CA ILE A 268 -1.02 -27.44 21.91
C ILE A 268 -0.68 -28.76 21.20
N PHE A 269 0.44 -28.80 20.46
CA PHE A 269 0.89 -30.02 19.80
C PHE A 269 1.21 -31.15 20.81
N ILE A 270 1.95 -30.85 21.88
CA ILE A 270 2.28 -31.82 22.93
C ILE A 270 1.00 -32.34 23.60
N MET A 271 0.06 -31.46 23.93
CA MET A 271 -1.21 -31.84 24.55
C MET A 271 -2.07 -32.70 23.62
N ALA A 272 -2.12 -32.39 22.32
CA ALA A 272 -2.81 -33.20 21.33
C ALA A 272 -2.16 -34.60 21.18
N CYS A 273 -0.84 -34.67 21.09
CA CYS A 273 -0.11 -35.94 21.07
C CYS A 273 -0.36 -36.77 22.34
N ALA A 274 -0.31 -36.14 23.52
CA ALA A 274 -0.60 -36.81 24.79
C ALA A 274 -2.03 -37.36 24.82
N ALA A 275 -3.02 -36.59 24.36
CA ALA A 275 -4.42 -37.04 24.30
C ALA A 275 -4.59 -38.26 23.37
N VAL A 276 -3.95 -38.26 22.20
CA VAL A 276 -3.95 -39.41 21.27
C VAL A 276 -3.31 -40.63 21.93
N LEU A 277 -2.15 -40.48 22.58
CA LEU A 277 -1.48 -41.57 23.28
C LEU A 277 -2.35 -42.14 24.42
N VAL A 278 -2.98 -41.29 25.21
CA VAL A 278 -3.89 -41.74 26.29
C VAL A 278 -5.08 -42.50 25.71
N ALA A 279 -5.65 -42.04 24.59
CA ALA A 279 -6.75 -42.73 23.92
C ALA A 279 -6.32 -44.11 23.37
N THR A 280 -5.13 -44.21 22.75
CA THR A 280 -4.62 -45.49 22.23
C THR A 280 -4.27 -46.46 23.35
N PHE A 281 -3.62 -46.02 24.43
CA PHE A 281 -3.35 -46.87 25.59
C PHE A 281 -4.63 -47.34 26.28
N SER A 282 -5.64 -46.47 26.39
CA SER A 282 -6.95 -46.84 26.93
C SER A 282 -7.63 -47.90 26.06
N PHE A 283 -7.57 -47.75 24.73
CA PHE A 283 -8.12 -48.73 23.79
C PHE A 283 -7.38 -50.08 23.86
N ILE A 284 -6.04 -50.06 23.93
CA ILE A 284 -5.22 -51.27 24.11
C ILE A 284 -5.55 -51.95 25.44
N ALA A 285 -5.67 -51.20 26.54
CA ALA A 285 -6.03 -51.76 27.84
C ALA A 285 -7.41 -52.42 27.81
N VAL A 286 -8.40 -51.82 27.15
CA VAL A 286 -9.74 -52.42 26.97
C VAL A 286 -9.65 -53.72 26.16
N ILE A 287 -8.81 -53.81 25.13
CA ILE A 287 -8.66 -55.03 24.33
C ILE A 287 -7.88 -56.12 25.08
N ALA A 288 -6.76 -55.76 25.70
CA ALA A 288 -5.86 -56.70 26.37
C ALA A 288 -6.42 -57.22 27.70
N CYS A 289 -7.14 -56.36 28.45
CA CYS A 289 -7.79 -56.71 29.71
C CYS A 289 -9.23 -57.18 29.54
N ARG A 290 -9.78 -57.23 28.31
CA ARG A 290 -11.02 -57.98 28.07
C ARG A 290 -10.74 -59.43 28.43
N PRO A 291 -11.39 -59.99 29.46
CA PRO A 291 -11.22 -61.39 29.80
C PRO A 291 -11.61 -62.18 28.56
N ARG A 292 -10.66 -62.93 27.97
CA ARG A 292 -11.02 -64.04 27.10
C ARG A 292 -11.86 -64.95 27.98
N LEU A 293 -13.18 -64.87 27.84
CA LEU A 293 -14.08 -65.85 28.44
C LEU A 293 -13.63 -67.18 27.83
N HIS A 294 -12.85 -67.93 28.60
CA HIS A 294 -12.47 -69.29 28.27
C HIS A 294 -13.79 -69.99 27.96
N SER A 295 -13.87 -70.57 26.76
CA SER A 295 -15.02 -71.37 26.34
C SER A 295 -15.44 -72.26 27.50
N ARG A 296 -16.63 -72.00 28.06
CA ARG A 296 -17.31 -72.99 28.88
C ARG A 296 -17.34 -74.26 28.03
N THR A 297 -16.78 -75.33 28.58
CA THR A 297 -16.99 -76.69 28.11
C THR A 297 -18.48 -76.89 27.78
N PRO A 298 -18.84 -77.56 26.67
CA PRO A 298 -20.24 -77.86 26.42
C PRO A 298 -20.70 -78.80 27.52
N LEU A 299 -21.51 -78.27 28.44
CA LEU A 299 -22.35 -79.05 29.33
C LEU A 299 -23.16 -80.01 28.45
N ALA A 300 -23.00 -81.30 28.68
CA ALA A 300 -23.79 -82.34 28.04
C ALA A 300 -25.27 -82.02 28.22
N ALA A 301 -25.94 -81.62 27.14
CA ALA A 301 -27.39 -81.61 27.06
C ALA A 301 -27.85 -83.07 27.06
N SER A 302 -28.09 -83.62 28.24
CA SER A 302 -28.85 -84.87 28.36
C SER A 302 -30.32 -84.53 28.12
N SER A 303 -30.78 -84.75 26.88
CA SER A 303 -32.20 -84.77 26.57
C SER A 303 -32.80 -86.04 27.18
N ASN A 304 -33.52 -85.90 28.29
CA ASN A 304 -34.37 -86.96 28.81
C ASN A 304 -35.64 -87.03 27.96
N ALA A 305 -35.70 -87.99 27.04
CA ALA A 305 -36.94 -88.34 26.36
C ALA A 305 -37.73 -89.31 27.26
N ILE A 306 -38.86 -88.85 27.81
CA ILE A 306 -39.82 -89.70 28.51
C ILE A 306 -40.71 -90.35 27.44
N PHE A 307 -40.53 -91.66 27.26
CA PHE A 307 -41.32 -92.47 26.33
C PHE A 307 -42.59 -92.98 27.04
N LEU A 308 -43.74 -92.37 26.77
CA LEU A 308 -45.04 -92.87 27.21
C LEU A 308 -45.66 -93.73 26.09
N LYS A 309 -45.81 -95.01 26.40
CA LYS A 309 -46.37 -96.07 25.55
C LYS A 309 -47.90 -95.95 25.51
N SER A 310 -48.51 -95.87 24.32
CA SER A 310 -49.88 -96.32 24.15
C SER A 310 -49.88 -97.71 23.54
N GLN A 311 -50.55 -98.62 24.22
CA GLN A 311 -50.93 -99.92 23.71
C GLN A 311 -52.10 -99.68 22.74
N ASP A 312 -52.07 -100.42 21.63
CA ASP A 312 -53.10 -100.53 20.60
C ASP A 312 -53.00 -99.63 19.35
N SER A 313 -53.10 -100.34 18.22
CA SER A 313 -53.26 -99.92 16.84
C SER A 313 -51.98 -99.41 16.13
N GLU A 314 -51.61 -100.16 15.09
CA GLU A 314 -50.62 -99.81 14.09
C GLU A 314 -50.90 -98.43 13.49
N THR A 315 -49.82 -97.73 13.12
CA THR A 315 -49.74 -96.47 12.36
C THR A 315 -49.58 -95.17 13.17
N HIS A 316 -48.39 -94.55 12.99
CA HIS A 316 -47.99 -93.18 13.33
C HIS A 316 -47.76 -92.78 14.80
N SER A 317 -46.51 -92.89 15.25
CA SER A 317 -45.99 -92.14 16.41
C SER A 317 -45.50 -90.74 15.98
N ARG A 318 -46.20 -89.68 16.41
CA ARG A 318 -45.78 -88.27 16.30
C ARG A 318 -44.93 -87.88 17.52
N ILE A 319 -43.79 -87.25 17.29
CA ILE A 319 -42.92 -86.69 18.36
C ILE A 319 -43.24 -85.19 18.49
N MET A 320 -43.63 -84.76 19.69
CA MET A 320 -43.88 -83.35 20.01
C MET A 320 -42.73 -82.83 20.87
N PHE A 321 -42.01 -81.82 20.38
CA PHE A 321 -40.98 -81.12 21.14
C PHE A 321 -41.56 -79.84 21.73
N ASN A 322 -41.59 -79.73 23.06
CA ASN A 322 -41.92 -78.50 23.76
C ASN A 322 -40.62 -77.76 24.09
N PHE A 323 -40.38 -76.62 23.46
CA PHE A 323 -39.25 -75.73 23.79
C PHE A 323 -39.73 -74.67 24.78
N PHE A 324 -39.24 -74.71 26.01
CA PHE A 324 -39.33 -73.58 26.93
C PHE A 324 -38.15 -72.63 26.66
N ASN A 325 -38.45 -71.47 26.08
CA ASN A 325 -37.48 -70.38 25.93
C ASN A 325 -37.50 -69.52 27.20
N SER A 326 -36.41 -69.51 27.96
CA SER A 326 -36.26 -68.68 29.16
C SER A 326 -35.31 -67.52 28.90
N GLY A 327 -35.89 -66.39 28.47
CA GLY A 327 -35.68 -65.10 29.12
C GLY A 327 -34.40 -64.30 28.84
N LYS A 328 -34.64 -63.13 28.19
CA LYS A 328 -33.92 -61.84 28.27
C LYS A 328 -32.64 -61.67 27.43
N GLU A 329 -32.82 -61.12 26.23
CA GLU A 329 -32.10 -59.93 25.76
C GLU A 329 -32.86 -59.32 24.58
N GLU A 330 -33.52 -58.18 24.81
CA GLU A 330 -34.08 -57.35 23.74
C GLU A 330 -32.95 -56.44 23.24
N LYS A 331 -32.38 -56.79 22.08
CA LYS A 331 -31.55 -55.91 21.27
C LYS A 331 -32.44 -55.16 20.28
N GLN A 332 -32.04 -53.91 20.01
CA GLN A 332 -32.59 -52.91 19.10
C GLN A 332 -33.26 -53.45 17.82
N PRO A 333 -34.31 -52.78 17.31
CA PRO A 333 -34.97 -53.17 16.08
C PRO A 333 -34.08 -52.90 14.86
N LEU A 334 -33.96 -53.91 14.00
CA LEU A 334 -33.43 -53.81 12.64
C LEU A 334 -34.50 -53.25 11.70
N LEU A 335 -34.06 -52.35 10.82
CA LEU A 335 -34.77 -51.79 9.67
C LEU A 335 -35.52 -52.84 8.86
N LEU A 336 -36.80 -52.59 8.59
CA LEU A 336 -37.58 -53.25 7.54
C LEU A 336 -38.19 -52.16 6.65
N GLU A 337 -37.52 -51.85 5.54
CA GLU A 337 -38.04 -50.97 4.50
C GLU A 337 -38.59 -51.86 3.37
N TYR A 338 -39.91 -51.88 3.22
CA TYR A 338 -40.60 -52.46 2.07
C TYR A 338 -40.92 -51.33 1.09
N GLY A 339 -40.49 -51.51 -0.16
CA GLY A 339 -40.69 -50.53 -1.22
C GLY A 339 -42.12 -50.45 -1.75
N ALA A 340 -42.40 -49.36 -2.45
CA ALA A 340 -43.39 -49.30 -3.51
C ALA A 340 -42.95 -48.28 -4.58
N GLN A 341 -42.86 -48.73 -5.82
CA GLN A 341 -42.84 -47.90 -7.03
C GLN A 341 -44.13 -47.08 -7.13
N TYR A 342 -44.09 -45.90 -7.77
CA TYR A 342 -44.79 -45.63 -9.05
C TYR A 342 -44.43 -44.24 -9.61
N SER A 343 -44.26 -44.22 -10.93
CA SER A 343 -44.13 -43.13 -11.89
C SER A 343 -45.32 -42.15 -11.87
N THR A 344 -45.11 -40.84 -11.91
CA THR A 344 -45.00 -39.93 -13.08
C THR A 344 -44.73 -38.51 -12.57
#